data_AF-A0A831YW23-F1
#
_entry.id   AF-A0A831YW23-F1
#
_cell.length_a   1.000
_cell.length_b   1.000
_cell.length_c   1.000
_cell.angle_alpha   90.00
_cell.angle_beta   90.00
_cell.angle_gamma   90.00
#
_symmetry.space_group_name_H-M   'P 1'
#
loop_
_entity.id
_entity.type
_entity.pdbx_description
1 polymer ?
#
loop_
_entity_poly.entity_id
_entity_poly.type
_entity_poly.pdbx_seq_one_letter_code
_entity_poly.pdbx_strand_id
1 'polypeptide(L)'
;MKRVFLLLLGMLFFLQEAPLFAQQSTRWHGYLQGRYENDFTCAHGFSIRRAKIWINGEVPESQKWTYKVQAIFRWQQKGAFVLQDVYGEFHWRKFSLRVGQMVP
;
A
#
# COMPACT_ATOMS: atom_id res chain seq x y z
N MET A 1 -42.53 -13.16 0.41
CA MET A 1 -41.11 -13.41 0.78
C MET A 1 -40.29 -14.03 -0.34
N LYS A 2 -40.70 -15.16 -0.94
CA LYS A 2 -39.93 -15.86 -2.01
C LYS A 2 -39.59 -15.01 -3.25
N ARG A 3 -40.45 -14.05 -3.63
CA ARG A 3 -40.21 -13.15 -4.79
C ARG A 3 -39.13 -12.08 -4.54
N VAL A 4 -39.03 -11.57 -3.31
CA VAL A 4 -37.99 -10.60 -2.91
C VAL A 4 -36.63 -11.27 -2.82
N PHE A 5 -36.60 -12.51 -2.34
CA PHE A 5 -35.39 -13.34 -2.29
C PHE A 5 -34.81 -13.60 -3.68
N LEU A 6 -35.66 -13.87 -4.68
CA LEU A 6 -35.23 -14.05 -6.07
C LEU A 6 -34.67 -12.77 -6.70
N LEU A 7 -35.20 -11.60 -6.35
CA LEU A 7 -34.69 -10.31 -6.82
C LEU A 7 -33.32 -9.98 -6.20
N LEU A 8 -33.16 -10.22 -4.89
CA LEU A 8 -31.87 -10.06 -4.21
C LEU A 8 -30.82 -11.05 -4.74
N LEU A 9 -31.21 -12.28 -5.03
CA LEU A 9 -30.34 -13.29 -5.62
C LEU A 9 -29.91 -12.89 -7.04
N GLY A 10 -30.82 -12.34 -7.86
CA GLY A 10 -30.49 -11.82 -9.19
C GLY A 10 -29.52 -10.63 -9.14
N MET A 11 -29.67 -9.74 -8.15
CA MET A 11 -28.78 -8.58 -7.99
C MET A 11 -27.34 -8.98 -7.63
N LEU A 12 -27.17 -10.10 -6.92
CA LEU A 12 -25.84 -10.67 -6.61
C LEU A 12 -25.14 -11.25 -7.85
N PHE A 13 -25.88 -11.77 -8.83
CA PHE A 13 -25.30 -12.26 -10.09
C PHE A 13 -24.84 -11.12 -11.01
N PHE A 14 -25.49 -9.96 -10.98
CA PHE A 14 -25.05 -8.77 -11.75
C PHE A 14 -23.73 -8.16 -11.24
N LEU A 15 -23.26 -8.51 -10.04
CA LEU A 15 -21.98 -8.06 -9.50
C LEU A 15 -20.78 -8.90 -9.95
N GLN A 16 -21.00 -9.98 -10.72
CA GLN A 16 -19.94 -10.95 -11.03
C GLN A 16 -19.14 -10.66 -12.31
N GLU A 17 -19.55 -9.70 -13.14
CA GLU A 17 -18.87 -9.36 -14.40
C GLU A 17 -18.03 -8.08 -14.31
N ALA A 18 -17.36 -7.86 -13.17
CA ALA A 18 -16.23 -6.93 -13.20
C ALA A 18 -15.14 -7.58 -14.06
N PRO A 19 -14.73 -6.99 -15.20
CA PRO A 19 -13.61 -7.52 -15.97
C PRO A 19 -12.40 -7.61 -15.04
N LEU A 20 -11.91 -8.84 -14.83
CA LEU A 20 -10.62 -9.07 -14.21
C LEU A 20 -9.57 -8.57 -15.19
N PHE A 21 -9.28 -7.28 -15.09
CA PHE A 21 -8.27 -6.64 -15.93
C PHE A 21 -6.94 -7.35 -15.70
N ALA A 22 -6.25 -7.67 -16.79
CA ALA A 22 -4.88 -8.15 -16.74
C ALA A 22 -4.01 -7.03 -16.17
N GLN A 23 -3.82 -7.04 -14.85
CA GLN A 23 -3.01 -6.08 -14.13
C GLN A 23 -1.59 -6.14 -14.72
N GLN A 24 -1.13 -5.04 -15.32
CA GLN A 24 0.29 -4.88 -15.65
C GLN A 24 1.12 -5.32 -14.44
N SER A 25 2.20 -6.08 -14.67
CA SER A 25 2.96 -6.74 -13.62
C SER A 25 3.22 -5.78 -12.46
N THR A 26 2.66 -6.07 -11.29
CA THR A 26 2.77 -5.18 -10.13
C THR A 26 4.23 -5.12 -9.72
N ARG A 27 4.84 -3.94 -9.82
CA ARG A 27 6.24 -3.76 -9.45
C ARG A 27 6.33 -3.63 -7.94
N TRP A 28 6.98 -4.62 -7.33
CA TRP A 28 7.33 -4.58 -5.93
C TRP A 28 8.63 -3.82 -5.74
N HIS A 29 8.65 -3.02 -4.68
CA HIS A 29 9.82 -2.30 -4.24
C HIS A 29 10.03 -2.56 -2.75
N GLY A 30 11.28 -2.44 -2.31
CA GLY A 30 11.60 -2.61 -0.91
C GLY A 30 13.02 -2.18 -0.58
N TYR A 31 13.28 -1.97 0.70
CA TYR A 31 14.65 -1.84 1.22
C TYR A 31 14.74 -2.30 2.67
N LEU A 32 15.96 -2.68 3.05
CA LEU A 32 16.35 -2.98 4.42
C LEU A 32 17.41 -1.97 4.89
N GLN A 33 17.23 -1.41 6.09
CA GLN A 33 18.20 -0.54 6.73
C GLN A 33 18.62 -1.15 8.06
N GLY A 34 19.85 -1.67 8.11
CA GLY A 34 20.53 -2.03 9.34
C GLY A 34 21.14 -0.80 10.03
N ARG A 35 21.44 -0.93 11.32
CA ARG A 35 22.19 0.04 12.10
C ARG A 35 23.12 -0.71 13.05
N TYR A 36 24.36 -0.27 13.07
CA TYR A 36 25.34 -0.62 14.10
C TYR A 36 25.59 0.62 14.96
N GLU A 37 25.49 0.48 16.28
CA GLU A 37 25.78 1.53 17.26
C GLU A 37 26.89 1.04 18.20
N ASN A 38 27.82 1.94 18.51
CA ASN A 38 28.94 1.72 19.41
C ASN A 38 29.14 2.99 20.26
N ASP A 39 29.00 2.89 21.59
CA ASP A 39 29.21 4.01 22.52
C ASP A 39 30.63 4.07 23.12
N PHE A 40 31.54 3.21 22.67
CA PHE A 40 32.93 3.08 23.11
C PHE A 40 33.13 2.87 24.62
N THR A 41 32.05 2.62 25.36
CA THR A 41 32.08 2.54 26.83
C THR A 41 31.52 1.22 27.35
N CYS A 42 30.49 0.62 26.74
CA CYS A 42 30.10 -0.80 26.95
C CYS A 42 28.96 -1.31 26.04
N ALA A 43 28.28 -0.48 25.24
CA ALA A 43 27.16 -0.90 24.41
C ALA A 43 27.54 -1.00 22.93
N HIS A 44 27.51 -2.23 22.42
CA HIS A 44 27.60 -2.54 21.00
C HIS A 44 26.31 -3.22 20.56
N GLY A 45 25.67 -2.74 19.50
CA GLY A 45 24.40 -3.28 19.06
C GLY A 45 24.23 -3.21 17.55
N PHE A 46 23.86 -4.35 16.96
CA PHE A 46 23.29 -4.39 15.62
C PHE A 46 21.76 -4.44 15.72
N SER A 47 21.07 -3.63 14.92
CA SER A 47 19.61 -3.65 14.83
C SER A 47 19.13 -3.40 13.40
N ILE A 48 17.95 -3.93 13.06
CA ILE A 48 17.24 -3.52 11.85
C ILE A 48 16.49 -2.23 12.18
N ARG A 49 16.99 -1.09 11.70
CA ARG A 49 16.32 0.20 11.94
C ARG A 49 14.97 0.26 11.23
N ARG A 50 14.92 -0.13 9.95
CA ARG A 50 13.73 -0.08 9.10
C ARG A 50 13.76 -1.18 8.05
N ALA A 51 12.63 -1.84 7.81
CA ALA A 51 12.41 -2.61 6.59
C ALA A 51 11.14 -2.08 5.92
N LYS A 52 11.20 -1.72 4.65
CA LYS A 52 10.03 -1.24 3.90
C LYS A 52 9.78 -2.15 2.71
N ILE A 53 8.50 -2.35 2.42
CA ILE A 53 8.02 -2.98 1.20
C ILE A 53 6.84 -2.15 0.67
N TRP A 54 6.77 -1.96 -0.63
CA TRP A 54 5.66 -1.24 -1.24
C TRP A 54 5.39 -1.66 -2.67
N ILE A 55 4.17 -1.37 -3.08
CA ILE A 55 3.72 -1.37 -4.47
C ILE A 55 3.24 0.01 -4.82
N ASN A 56 3.47 0.42 -6.06
CA ASN A 56 2.93 1.64 -6.63
C ASN A 56 2.83 1.48 -8.14
N GLY A 57 1.99 2.30 -8.74
CA GLY A 57 1.80 2.29 -10.19
C GLY A 57 0.71 3.23 -10.62
N GLU A 58 0.48 3.24 -11.93
CA GLU A 58 -0.66 3.89 -12.57
C GLU A 58 -1.87 2.95 -12.50
N VAL A 59 -3.07 3.53 -12.38
CA VAL A 59 -4.31 2.77 -12.51
C VAL A 59 -4.49 2.43 -13.99
N PRO A 60 -4.89 1.18 -14.34
CA PRO A 60 -5.18 0.82 -15.72
C PRO A 60 -6.12 1.83 -16.38
N GLU A 61 -5.85 2.17 -17.65
CA GLU A 61 -6.63 3.12 -18.43
C GLU A 61 -6.62 4.58 -17.93
N SER A 62 -5.82 4.91 -16.90
CA SER A 62 -5.65 6.29 -16.45
C SER A 62 -4.24 6.66 -16.03
N GLN A 63 -3.55 7.42 -16.90
CA GLN A 63 -2.26 8.05 -16.57
C GLN A 63 -2.37 9.17 -15.51
N LYS A 64 -3.60 9.58 -15.17
CA LYS A 64 -3.83 10.64 -14.17
C LYS A 64 -3.88 10.10 -12.76
N TRP A 65 -4.26 8.83 -12.59
CA TRP A 65 -4.40 8.20 -11.28
C TRP A 65 -3.21 7.29 -11.00
N THR A 66 -2.53 7.55 -9.89
CA THR A 66 -1.51 6.65 -9.36
C THR A 66 -1.90 6.21 -7.95
N TYR A 67 -1.27 5.13 -7.50
CA TYR A 67 -1.48 4.61 -6.15
C TYR A 67 -0.14 4.25 -5.51
N LYS A 68 -0.13 4.21 -4.18
CA LYS A 68 0.97 3.65 -3.39
C LYS A 68 0.42 2.95 -2.15
N VAL A 69 0.91 1.73 -1.92
CA VAL A 69 0.68 0.97 -0.69
C VAL A 69 2.03 0.52 -0.16
N GLN A 70 2.41 1.03 1.01
CA GLN A 70 3.70 0.80 1.65
C GLN A 70 3.51 0.34 3.08
N ALA A 71 4.15 -0.77 3.42
CA ALA A 71 4.32 -1.22 4.78
C ALA A 71 5.75 -0.95 5.28
N ILE A 72 5.89 -0.71 6.59
CA ILE A 72 7.17 -0.56 7.25
C ILE A 72 7.21 -1.41 8.53
N PHE A 73 8.33 -2.08 8.74
CA PHE A 73 8.77 -2.60 10.03
C PHE A 73 9.75 -1.62 10.67
N ARG A 74 9.56 -1.30 11.96
CA ARG A 74 10.50 -0.49 12.76
C ARG A 74 10.81 -1.18 14.09
N TRP A 75 12.07 -1.49 14.32
CA TRP A 75 12.52 -2.10 15.59
C TRP A 75 12.17 -1.24 16.81
N GLN A 76 12.36 0.08 16.71
CA GLN A 76 12.13 1.03 17.80
C GLN A 76 10.65 1.13 18.26
N GLN A 77 9.70 0.60 17.48
CA GLN A 77 8.27 0.57 17.84
C GLN A 77 7.82 -0.85 18.18
N LYS A 78 8.55 -1.55 19.07
CA LYS A 78 8.25 -2.95 19.46
C LYS A 78 8.21 -3.93 18.28
N GLY A 79 8.90 -3.63 17.18
CA GLY A 79 8.84 -4.43 15.96
C GLY A 79 7.49 -4.34 15.22
N ALA A 80 6.75 -3.23 15.35
CA ALA A 80 5.49 -3.06 14.65
C ALA A 80 5.70 -3.06 13.12
N PHE A 81 4.97 -3.96 12.44
CA PHE A 81 4.75 -3.92 11.00
C PHE A 81 3.46 -3.15 10.74
N VAL A 82 3.57 -1.97 10.13
CA VAL A 82 2.43 -1.07 9.94
C VAL A 82 2.33 -0.62 8.49
N LEU A 83 1.11 -0.41 8.03
CA LEU A 83 0.86 0.33 6.80
C LEU A 83 1.26 1.79 7.04
N GLN A 84 2.30 2.25 6.34
CA GLN A 84 2.83 3.59 6.47
C GLN A 84 2.12 4.55 5.50
N ASP A 85 2.14 4.20 4.21
CA ASP A 85 1.53 5.00 3.16
C ASP A 85 0.49 4.14 2.44
N VAL A 86 -0.75 4.61 2.37
CA VAL A 86 -1.85 4.00 1.63
C VAL A 86 -2.65 5.14 1.02
N TYR A 87 -2.35 5.48 -0.23
CA TYR A 87 -3.00 6.62 -0.89
C TYR A 87 -3.17 6.40 -2.40
N GLY A 88 -4.14 7.12 -2.95
CA GLY A 88 -4.26 7.42 -4.37
C GLY A 88 -3.86 8.87 -4.66
N GLU A 89 -3.31 9.12 -5.84
CA GLU A 89 -2.90 10.45 -6.26
C GLU A 89 -3.43 10.76 -7.67
N PHE A 90 -4.13 11.88 -7.79
CA PHE A 90 -4.67 12.39 -9.04
C PHE A 90 -3.79 13.52 -9.56
N HIS A 91 -3.35 13.42 -10.80
CA HIS A 91 -2.51 14.42 -11.47
C HIS A 91 -3.33 15.28 -12.42
N TRP A 92 -3.24 16.60 -12.26
CA TRP A 92 -3.86 17.59 -13.14
C TRP A 92 -2.85 18.68 -13.53
N ARG A 93 -2.32 18.58 -14.76
CA ARG A 93 -1.30 19.50 -15.31
C ARG A 93 -0.06 19.60 -14.41
N LYS A 94 0.04 20.64 -13.59
CA LYS A 94 1.15 20.90 -12.65
C LYS A 94 0.77 20.64 -11.20
N PHE A 95 -0.47 20.25 -10.94
CA PHE A 95 -1.00 19.98 -9.61
C PHE A 95 -1.19 18.48 -9.43
N SER A 96 -1.03 18.02 -8.19
CA SER A 96 -1.50 16.70 -7.79
C SER A 96 -2.32 16.79 -6.51
N LEU A 97 -3.31 15.91 -6.40
CA LEU A 97 -4.14 15.75 -5.22
C LEU A 97 -3.97 14.33 -4.70
N ARG A 98 -3.47 14.20 -3.47
CA ARG A 98 -3.26 12.92 -2.82
C ARG A 98 -4.31 12.70 -1.74
N VAL A 99 -4.92 11.52 -1.74
CA VAL A 99 -5.98 11.14 -0.80
C VAL A 99 -5.63 9.80 -0.17
N GLY A 100 -5.59 9.76 1.16
CA GLY A 100 -5.34 8.56 1.94
C GLY A 100 -4.41 8.80 3.13
N GLN A 101 -3.88 7.72 3.67
CA GLN A 101 -2.89 7.76 4.73
C GLN A 101 -1.50 7.98 4.13
N MET A 102 -0.78 8.98 4.62
CA MET A 102 0.58 9.26 4.22
C MET A 102 1.32 9.89 5.40
N VAL A 103 2.61 9.61 5.52
CA VAL A 103 3.44 10.36 6.47
C VAL A 103 3.65 11.76 5.88
N PRO A 104 3.34 12.85 6.64
CA PRO A 104 3.58 14.22 6.19
C PRO A 104 5.04 14.52 5.86
#